data_AF-A0A7W7Y7Y7-F1
#
_entry.id   AF-A0A7W7Y7Y7-F1
#
_cell.length_a   1.000
_cell.length_b   1.000
_cell.length_c   1.000
_cell.angle_alpha   90.00
_cell.angle_beta   90.00
_cell.angle_gamma   90.00
#
_symmetry.space_group_name_H-M   'P 1'
#
loop_
_entity.id
_entity.type
_entity.pdbx_description
1 polymer ?
#
loop_
_entity_poly.entity_id
_entity_poly.type
_entity_poly.pdbx_seq_one_letter_code
_entity_poly.pdbx_strand_id
1 'polypeptide(L)'
;MKARLLLSALVISATCSLGADTPAQKPASSAPSTETPKEKAPPGRPGGTTMDVRAFLINTKWSWRNVRAGVPDRECVFMADGTFRHPNFVAKFTVKDPHTVVLTRKGGKAVLTFDADFQNFEALDFNQIRITGSRL
;
A
#
# COMPACT_ATOMS: atom_id res chain seq x y z
N MET A 1 -38.86 29.72 -15.61
CA MET A 1 -38.92 29.52 -17.08
C MET A 1 -37.67 30.12 -17.70
N LYS A 2 -37.00 29.44 -18.66
CA LYS A 2 -35.84 29.97 -19.46
C LYS A 2 -34.61 30.35 -18.58
N ALA A 3 -33.40 30.63 -19.07
CA ALA A 3 -32.52 30.06 -20.10
C ALA A 3 -31.05 30.47 -19.70
N ARG A 4 -29.93 30.12 -20.34
CA ARG A 4 -29.60 29.44 -21.61
C ARG A 4 -28.21 28.78 -21.47
N LEU A 5 -27.85 27.83 -22.34
CA LEU A 5 -26.45 27.43 -22.59
C LEU A 5 -25.71 28.58 -23.32
N LEU A 6 -24.44 28.85 -23.00
CA LEU A 6 -23.49 29.51 -23.90
C LEU A 6 -22.09 28.92 -23.74
N LEU A 7 -21.53 28.46 -24.87
CA LEU A 7 -20.10 28.15 -25.04
C LEU A 7 -19.32 29.45 -25.20
N SER A 8 -18.11 29.50 -24.65
CA SER A 8 -17.08 30.47 -25.03
C SER A 8 -15.80 29.72 -25.37
N ALA A 9 -15.49 29.62 -26.67
CA ALA A 9 -14.19 29.14 -27.14
C ALA A 9 -13.14 30.24 -26.93
N LEU A 10 -11.92 29.86 -26.54
CA LEU A 10 -10.77 30.77 -26.53
C LEU A 10 -9.74 30.25 -27.54
N VAL A 11 -9.60 30.98 -28.64
CA VAL A 11 -8.52 30.82 -29.61
C VAL A 11 -7.45 31.85 -29.26
N ILE A 12 -6.19 31.42 -29.14
CA ILE A 12 -5.04 32.32 -29.07
C ILE A 12 -4.11 31.95 -30.23
N SER A 13 -3.80 32.93 -31.07
CA SER A 13 -3.01 32.78 -32.29
C SER A 13 -1.68 33.52 -32.18
N ALA A 14 -0.68 32.98 -32.90
CA ALA A 14 0.54 33.65 -33.35
C ALA A 14 1.57 34.02 -32.24
N THR A 15 2.86 34.25 -32.52
CA THR A 15 3.59 34.53 -33.80
C THR A 15 4.99 33.87 -33.85
N CYS A 16 5.52 33.67 -35.08
CA CYS A 16 6.88 33.96 -35.60
C CYS A 16 8.06 34.23 -34.63
N SER A 17 9.34 33.98 -34.93
CA SER A 17 10.10 33.34 -36.04
C SER A 17 11.59 33.34 -35.67
N LEU A 18 12.42 32.51 -36.34
CA LEU A 18 13.86 32.64 -36.71
C LEU A 18 14.58 31.29 -36.63
N GLY A 19 15.49 31.01 -37.57
CA GLY A 19 16.22 29.75 -37.68
C GLY A 19 17.73 29.89 -37.47
N ALA A 20 18.46 28.78 -37.63
CA ALA A 20 19.91 28.73 -37.79
C ALA A 20 20.35 27.41 -38.45
N ASP A 21 21.54 27.42 -39.04
CA ASP A 21 22.21 26.37 -39.81
C ASP A 21 22.72 25.16 -38.98
N THR A 22 22.73 23.96 -39.60
CA THR A 22 23.85 22.97 -39.79
C THR A 22 24.83 22.66 -38.61
N PRO A 23 25.34 21.40 -38.35
CA PRO A 23 25.42 20.17 -39.20
C PRO A 23 25.12 18.78 -38.53
N ALA A 24 25.05 17.75 -39.39
CA ALA A 24 25.53 16.34 -39.28
C ALA A 24 25.51 15.52 -37.95
N GLN A 25 24.67 14.47 -37.96
CA GLN A 25 25.01 13.04 -37.77
C GLN A 25 25.72 12.53 -36.48
N LYS A 26 24.96 11.76 -35.68
CA LYS A 26 25.41 10.46 -35.11
C LYS A 26 24.20 9.52 -34.91
N PRO A 27 24.26 8.23 -35.31
CA PRO A 27 23.12 7.33 -35.17
C PRO A 27 22.85 7.01 -33.69
N ALA A 28 21.57 6.89 -33.33
CA ALA A 28 21.15 6.45 -32.01
C ALA A 28 21.54 4.99 -31.78
N SER A 29 22.61 4.77 -31.01
CA SER A 29 22.99 3.45 -30.54
C SER A 29 21.94 2.91 -29.57
N SER A 30 21.55 1.66 -29.75
CA SER A 30 20.60 0.95 -28.90
C SER A 30 21.02 1.02 -27.42
N ALA A 31 20.19 1.66 -26.59
CA ALA A 31 20.28 1.51 -25.14
C ALA A 31 19.46 0.28 -24.73
N PRO A 32 20.05 -0.73 -24.06
CA PRO A 32 19.29 -1.85 -23.54
C PRO A 32 18.38 -1.39 -22.40
N SER A 33 17.19 -1.97 -22.30
CA SER A 33 16.31 -1.77 -21.15
C SER A 33 17.03 -2.19 -19.88
N THR A 34 17.30 -1.24 -18.98
CA THR A 34 17.80 -1.56 -17.63
C THR A 34 16.70 -2.26 -16.85
N GLU A 35 16.70 -3.59 -16.89
CA GLU A 35 15.89 -4.40 -15.97
C GLU A 35 16.35 -4.10 -14.54
N THR A 36 15.49 -3.45 -13.76
CA THR A 36 15.71 -3.24 -12.32
C THR A 36 15.96 -4.61 -11.67
N PRO A 37 17.09 -4.82 -10.97
CA PRO A 37 17.34 -6.09 -10.30
C PRO A 37 16.19 -6.43 -9.36
N LYS A 38 15.66 -7.65 -9.46
CA LYS A 38 14.76 -8.20 -8.45
C LYS A 38 15.54 -8.29 -7.14
N GLU A 39 15.40 -7.27 -6.30
CA GLU A 39 15.92 -7.28 -4.95
C GLU A 39 15.38 -8.54 -4.26
N LYS A 40 16.30 -9.45 -3.93
CA LYS A 40 15.96 -10.75 -3.34
C LYS A 40 15.42 -10.45 -1.94
N ALA A 41 14.09 -10.43 -1.85
CA ALA A 41 13.36 -10.12 -0.64
C ALA A 41 13.98 -10.84 0.57
N PRO A 42 14.25 -10.15 1.70
CA PRO A 42 14.84 -10.77 2.88
C PRO A 42 14.06 -12.03 3.29
N PRO A 43 14.74 -13.07 3.78
CA PRO A 43 14.15 -14.38 3.99
C PRO A 43 12.93 -14.28 4.92
N GLY A 44 11.76 -14.66 4.40
CA GLY A 44 10.50 -14.59 5.12
C GLY A 44 9.69 -13.30 4.89
N ARG A 45 10.04 -12.42 3.95
CA ARG A 45 9.15 -11.35 3.45
C ARG A 45 8.19 -11.91 2.38
N PRO A 46 6.93 -11.43 2.28
CA PRO A 46 6.04 -11.75 1.16
C PRO A 46 6.58 -11.27 -0.19
N GLY A 47 6.07 -11.87 -1.26
CA GLY A 47 6.25 -11.37 -2.63
C GLY A 47 5.53 -10.03 -2.87
N GLY A 48 5.80 -9.42 -4.03
CA GLY A 48 5.31 -8.07 -4.34
C GLY A 48 3.81 -7.95 -4.62
N THR A 49 3.02 -9.03 -4.57
CA THR A 49 1.57 -8.98 -4.82
C THR A 49 0.74 -9.03 -3.54
N THR A 50 -0.47 -8.49 -3.59
CA THR A 50 -1.43 -8.56 -2.47
C THR A 50 -1.86 -10.00 -2.14
N MET A 51 -1.73 -10.94 -3.10
CA MET A 51 -1.98 -12.36 -2.89
C MET A 51 -0.83 -13.02 -2.11
N ASP A 52 0.42 -12.68 -2.41
CA ASP A 52 1.59 -13.16 -1.66
C ASP A 52 1.55 -12.66 -0.22
N VAL A 53 1.24 -11.37 -0.02
CA VAL A 53 1.02 -10.77 1.30
C VAL A 53 -0.11 -11.49 2.04
N ARG A 54 -1.24 -11.79 1.38
CA ARG A 54 -2.34 -12.54 2.02
C ARG A 54 -1.91 -13.93 2.46
N ALA A 55 -1.21 -14.68 1.60
CA ALA A 55 -0.73 -16.03 1.92
C ALA A 55 0.28 -16.00 3.07
N PHE A 56 1.20 -15.03 3.05
CA PHE A 56 2.18 -14.82 4.11
C PHE A 56 1.53 -14.51 5.47
N LEU A 57 0.55 -13.60 5.51
CA LEU A 57 -0.18 -13.24 6.74
C LEU A 57 -0.89 -14.45 7.36
N ILE A 58 -1.49 -15.32 6.54
CA ILE A 58 -2.22 -16.52 7.00
C ILE A 58 -1.27 -17.58 7.58
N ASN A 59 -0.05 -17.69 7.03
CA ASN A 59 0.96 -18.65 7.47
C ASN A 59 1.85 -18.13 8.62
N THR A 60 1.57 -16.93 9.16
CA THR A 60 2.40 -16.25 10.15
C THR A 60 1.58 -15.91 11.40
N LYS A 61 2.14 -16.20 12.58
CA LYS A 61 1.57 -15.74 13.85
C LYS A 61 2.02 -14.32 14.16
N TRP A 62 1.15 -13.55 14.81
CA TRP A 62 1.41 -12.15 15.12
C TRP A 62 1.10 -11.86 16.58
N SER A 63 1.80 -10.89 17.15
CA SER A 63 1.49 -10.28 18.43
C SER A 63 0.70 -8.98 18.21
N TRP A 64 -0.14 -8.62 19.18
CA TRP A 64 -0.87 -7.36 19.25
C TRP A 64 -0.62 -6.71 20.61
N ARG A 65 0.05 -5.56 20.61
CA ARG A 65 0.40 -4.76 21.80
C ARG A 65 -0.38 -3.45 21.80
N ASN A 66 -1.12 -3.19 22.87
CA ASN A 66 -1.65 -1.86 23.13
C ASN A 66 -0.59 -1.02 23.86
N VAL A 67 0.02 -0.08 23.13
CA VAL A 67 1.14 0.75 23.61
C VAL A 67 0.77 1.59 24.84
N ARG A 68 -0.51 1.96 25.00
CA ARG A 68 -0.99 2.79 26.12
C ARG A 68 -1.39 2.00 27.36
N ALA A 69 -1.83 0.75 27.20
CA ALA A 69 -2.50 0.00 28.26
C ALA A 69 -1.57 -0.86 29.12
N GLY A 70 -0.27 -0.96 28.79
CA GLY A 70 0.71 -1.72 29.57
C GLY A 70 0.45 -3.22 29.70
N VAL A 71 -0.51 -3.74 28.92
CA VAL A 71 -0.92 -5.16 28.94
C VAL A 71 0.02 -6.02 28.09
N PRO A 72 0.23 -7.29 28.49
CA PRO A 72 1.09 -8.21 27.74
C PRO A 72 0.53 -8.48 26.35
N ASP A 73 1.46 -8.74 25.44
CA ASP A 73 1.19 -8.96 24.02
C ASP A 73 0.27 -10.16 23.82
N ARG A 74 -0.68 -10.02 22.88
CA ARG A 74 -1.67 -11.05 22.59
C ARG A 74 -1.42 -11.66 21.23
N GLU A 75 -1.32 -12.99 21.18
CA GLU A 75 -1.28 -13.70 19.89
C GLU A 75 -2.56 -13.41 19.10
N CYS A 76 -2.40 -13.16 17.81
CA CYS A 76 -3.46 -12.96 16.83
C CYS A 76 -3.06 -13.60 15.50
N VAL A 77 -4.05 -13.97 14.71
CA VAL A 77 -3.86 -14.74 13.47
C VAL A 77 -4.78 -14.25 12.35
N PHE A 78 -4.25 -14.29 11.13
CA PHE A 78 -5.05 -14.14 9.91
C PHE A 78 -5.47 -15.54 9.44
N MET A 79 -6.72 -15.70 9.05
CA MET A 79 -7.31 -16.98 8.68
C MET A 79 -7.63 -17.01 7.18
N ALA A 80 -7.61 -18.20 6.57
CA ALA A 80 -7.91 -18.37 5.14
C ALA A 80 -9.29 -17.80 4.73
N ASP A 81 -10.29 -17.91 5.62
CA ASP A 81 -11.67 -17.39 5.48
C ASP A 81 -11.80 -15.84 5.47
N GLY A 82 -10.65 -15.14 5.49
CA GLY A 82 -10.60 -13.68 5.55
C GLY A 82 -10.92 -13.09 6.92
N THR A 83 -10.94 -13.89 7.99
CA THR A 83 -11.04 -13.38 9.37
C THR A 83 -9.66 -13.10 9.97
N PHE A 84 -9.60 -12.06 10.79
CA PHE A 84 -8.52 -11.79 11.73
C PHE A 84 -9.04 -12.08 13.13
N ARG A 85 -8.32 -12.90 13.89
CA ARG A 85 -8.74 -13.35 15.23
C ARG A 85 -7.75 -12.84 16.27
N HIS A 86 -8.27 -12.09 17.23
CA HIS A 86 -7.59 -11.63 18.44
C HIS A 86 -8.42 -12.08 19.65
N PRO A 87 -7.84 -12.35 20.84
CA PRO A 87 -8.57 -12.92 21.98
C PRO A 87 -9.84 -12.14 22.38
N ASN A 88 -9.84 -10.82 22.16
CA ASN A 88 -10.95 -9.93 22.52
C ASN A 88 -11.89 -9.57 21.34
N PHE A 89 -11.58 -9.96 20.09
CA PHE A 89 -12.43 -9.65 18.93
C PHE A 89 -12.10 -10.47 17.67
N VAL A 90 -13.10 -10.60 16.79
CA VAL A 90 -12.91 -11.04 15.40
C VAL A 90 -13.23 -9.89 14.46
N ALA A 91 -12.44 -9.75 13.39
CA ALA A 91 -12.66 -8.82 12.30
C ALA A 91 -12.56 -9.56 10.95
N LYS A 92 -13.05 -8.95 9.87
CA LYS A 92 -12.66 -9.33 8.50
C LYS A 92 -11.43 -8.52 8.09
N PHE A 93 -10.50 -9.12 7.36
CA PHE A 93 -9.33 -8.40 6.84
C PHE A 93 -9.33 -8.30 5.31
N THR A 94 -8.63 -7.29 4.79
CA THR A 94 -8.41 -7.09 3.36
C THR A 94 -7.04 -6.46 3.16
N VAL A 95 -6.17 -7.12 2.40
CA VAL A 95 -4.91 -6.54 1.91
C VAL A 95 -5.28 -5.48 0.86
N LYS A 96 -4.87 -4.24 1.05
CA LYS A 96 -5.15 -3.13 0.12
C LYS A 96 -4.03 -2.90 -0.87
N ASP A 97 -2.79 -3.03 -0.40
CA ASP A 97 -1.55 -2.84 -1.13
C ASP A 97 -0.45 -3.65 -0.41
N PRO A 98 0.78 -3.72 -0.95
CA PRO A 98 1.84 -4.55 -0.38
C PRO A 98 2.33 -4.20 1.02
N HIS A 99 1.83 -3.13 1.68
CA HIS A 99 2.16 -2.82 3.09
C HIS A 99 0.92 -2.54 3.96
N THR A 100 -0.28 -2.42 3.40
CA THR A 100 -1.48 -2.02 4.15
C THR A 100 -2.54 -3.11 4.21
N VAL A 101 -2.94 -3.46 5.44
CA VAL A 101 -4.06 -4.37 5.71
C VAL A 101 -5.17 -3.63 6.47
N VAL A 102 -6.39 -3.70 5.96
CA VAL A 102 -7.57 -3.12 6.60
C VAL A 102 -8.31 -4.20 7.38
N LEU A 103 -8.54 -3.97 8.67
CA LEU A 103 -9.47 -4.76 9.48
C LEU A 103 -10.81 -4.04 9.57
N THR A 104 -11.91 -4.77 9.40
CA THR A 104 -13.29 -4.24 9.50
C THR A 104 -14.12 -5.12 10.41
N ARG A 105 -14.86 -4.51 11.34
CA ARG A 105 -15.87 -5.18 12.18
C ARG A 105 -17.12 -4.30 12.30
N LYS A 106 -18.22 -4.86 12.83
CA LYS A 106 -19.40 -4.05 13.17
C LYS A 106 -18.99 -2.96 14.17
N GLY A 107 -19.13 -1.69 13.77
CA GLY A 107 -18.76 -0.53 14.60
C GLY A 107 -17.33 -0.01 14.42
N GLY A 108 -16.53 -0.47 13.45
CA GLY A 108 -15.27 0.23 13.15
C GLY A 108 -14.34 -0.41 12.12
N LYS A 109 -13.30 0.35 11.79
CA LYS A 109 -12.18 -0.01 10.92
C LYS A 109 -10.87 0.22 11.66
N ALA A 110 -9.90 -0.67 11.49
CA ALA A 110 -8.49 -0.45 11.85
C ALA A 110 -7.64 -0.59 10.58
N VAL A 111 -6.52 0.13 10.53
CA VAL A 111 -5.56 0.07 9.40
C VAL A 111 -4.22 -0.33 9.99
N LEU A 112 -3.68 -1.45 9.50
CA LEU A 112 -2.38 -1.98 9.87
C LEU A 112 -1.42 -1.64 8.72
N THR A 113 -0.36 -0.91 9.03
CA THR A 113 0.73 -0.60 8.11
C THR A 113 1.95 -1.39 8.54
N PHE A 114 2.40 -2.32 7.69
CA PHE A 114 3.54 -3.18 7.92
C PHE A 114 4.84 -2.48 7.55
N ASP A 115 5.91 -2.78 8.28
CA ASP A 115 7.26 -2.35 7.91
C ASP A 115 7.72 -3.00 6.59
N ALA A 116 8.90 -2.58 6.11
CA ALA A 116 9.45 -3.10 4.86
C ALA A 116 9.59 -4.63 4.90
N ASP A 117 10.15 -5.16 6.00
CA ASP A 117 10.58 -6.55 6.13
C ASP A 117 9.51 -7.50 6.67
N PHE A 118 8.28 -7.00 6.87
CA PHE A 118 7.15 -7.73 7.43
C PHE A 118 7.48 -8.39 8.79
N GLN A 119 8.21 -7.66 9.63
CA GLN A 119 8.50 -8.04 11.02
C GLN A 119 7.54 -7.36 11.99
N ASN A 120 7.09 -6.15 11.68
CA ASN A 120 6.21 -5.37 12.54
C ASN A 120 5.09 -4.68 11.74
N PHE A 121 4.05 -4.27 12.45
CA PHE A 121 3.06 -3.32 11.95
C PHE A 121 2.70 -2.28 13.02
N GLU A 122 2.27 -1.12 12.57
CA GLU A 122 1.58 -0.13 13.39
C GLU A 122 0.11 -0.02 12.97
N ALA A 123 -0.76 0.29 13.93
CA ALA A 123 -2.17 0.54 13.65
C ALA A 123 -2.78 1.59 14.58
N LEU A 124 -3.82 2.26 14.09
CA LEU A 124 -4.88 2.79 14.94
C LEU A 124 -5.99 1.74 14.99
N ASP A 125 -6.35 1.31 16.19
CA ASP A 125 -7.44 0.34 16.37
C ASP A 125 -8.83 0.99 16.20
N PHE A 126 -9.86 0.16 16.39
CA PHE A 126 -11.26 0.57 16.28
C PHE A 126 -11.67 1.69 17.25
N ASN A 127 -10.87 1.97 18.27
CA ASN A 127 -11.08 2.98 19.31
C ASN A 127 -10.09 4.17 19.17
N GLN A 128 -9.39 4.28 18.04
CA GLN A 128 -8.32 5.28 17.79
C GLN A 128 -7.13 5.17 18.75
N ILE A 129 -6.85 3.98 19.28
CA ILE A 129 -5.68 3.72 20.13
C ILE A 129 -4.53 3.20 19.26
N ARG A 130 -3.31 3.74 19.46
CA ARG A 130 -2.10 3.24 18.80
C ARG A 130 -1.74 1.84 19.32
N ILE A 131 -1.63 0.93 18.36
CA ILE A 131 -1.24 -0.46 18.52
C ILE A 131 0.04 -0.69 17.73
N THR A 132 0.92 -1.54 18.25
CA THR A 132 1.97 -2.18 17.47
C THR A 132 1.72 -3.68 17.46
N GLY A 133 2.17 -4.35 16.40
CA GLY A 133 2.26 -5.80 16.40
C GLY A 133 3.57 -6.26 15.79
N SER A 134 4.03 -7.43 16.21
CA SER A 134 5.27 -8.03 15.74
C SER A 134 5.03 -9.47 15.32
N ARG A 135 5.84 -9.96 14.40
CA ARG A 135 5.86 -11.36 13.99
C ARG A 135 6.31 -12.26 15.15
N LEU A 136 5.72 -13.46 15.22
CA LEU A 136 6.07 -14.55 16.14
C LEU A 136 6.68 -15.74 15.39
#